data_AF-A0A924XVA1-F1
#
_entry.id   AF-A0A924XVA1-F1
#
_cell.length_a   1.000
_cell.length_b   1.000
_cell.length_c   1.000
_cell.angle_alpha   90.00
_cell.angle_beta   90.00
_cell.angle_gamma   90.00
#
_symmetry.space_group_name_H-M   'P 1'
#
loop_
_entity.id
_entity.type
_entity.pdbx_description
1 polymer ?
#
loop_
_entity_poly.entity_id
_entity_poly.type
_entity_poly.pdbx_seq_one_letter_code
_entity_poly.pdbx_strand_id
1 'polypeptide(L)'
;EGGQLPGFKVSPLIAKLRHSTPGVTLISPPPHHDIYSIEDLAQLIYDLKQINPTASVCVKLVARSGIGTIAAGVAKAMADTILISGHSGGTGASPQTSVKYAGLPWEMGLSEAHQVLMLNRLRHRVKLRTDGGIKTGRDVVIAAMLGAEEFGIGTASLVAMGCIMVRQCHSNTCPVGVCSQDEALRAKFEGTPEKVINLFSFIAEDVRGILASLGVRKLTDIIGRTDLLQQVSRGSDLLDDLDLNPLLAQADPGPHARYCTLEGRNEVPETLDAEMIGDAAALFDRGEKMQLQYNVRNTHRAIGTKLSSKITRQYGMSTLAHGHLTVRLRGSAGQSLGAFAVQGLKLEVLGDANDYVGKGLSGATIVVRPAPSSPLLSQQNTIIGNTCLYGATAGSLFAAGQAGERFAVRNSGAVAVVEGCGSNGCEYMTGGTVVILGAIGDNFGAGFTGGMAFVYDPDAVFEKRINAETLTWQRVQSAHWDGVLRDLVARHAKETSSRYAAMLLLDWARTSERFWQVVPKEYVKYLADPLVDGTEALRA
;
A
#
# COMPACT_ATOMS: atom_id res chain seq x y z
N GLU A 1 4.70 -9.55 -9.95
CA GLU A 1 5.67 -9.83 -8.87
C GLU A 1 5.86 -8.58 -8.02
N GLY A 2 6.31 -8.74 -6.77
CA GLY A 2 6.54 -7.62 -5.85
C GLY A 2 8.01 -7.19 -5.80
N GLY A 3 8.27 -6.05 -5.17
CA GLY A 3 9.63 -5.58 -4.92
C GLY A 3 10.42 -6.51 -3.99
N GLN A 4 11.74 -6.57 -4.19
CA GLN A 4 12.65 -7.39 -3.41
C GLN A 4 13.75 -6.53 -2.78
N LEU A 5 14.01 -6.75 -1.49
CA LEU A 5 15.15 -6.19 -0.78
C LEU A 5 15.84 -7.31 0.01
N PRO A 6 17.04 -7.75 -0.41
CA PRO A 6 17.80 -8.77 0.30
C PRO A 6 18.03 -8.40 1.77
N GLY A 7 17.95 -9.37 2.67
CA GLY A 7 18.00 -9.16 4.12
C GLY A 7 19.23 -8.41 4.61
N PHE A 8 20.40 -8.65 4.02
CA PHE A 8 21.64 -7.92 4.33
C PHE A 8 21.62 -6.44 3.91
N LYS A 9 20.60 -5.98 3.16
CA LYS A 9 20.32 -4.56 2.90
C LYS A 9 19.24 -3.99 3.82
N VAL A 10 18.64 -4.80 4.67
CA VAL A 10 17.66 -4.38 5.67
C VAL A 10 18.42 -4.02 6.94
N SER A 11 19.14 -2.89 6.86
CA SER A 11 19.84 -2.30 7.99
C SER A 11 18.87 -1.88 9.09
N PRO A 12 19.34 -1.62 10.33
CA PRO A 12 18.47 -1.14 11.41
C PRO A 12 17.65 0.12 11.03
N LEU A 13 18.24 1.03 10.26
CA LEU A 13 17.54 2.21 9.73
C LEU A 13 16.41 1.82 8.77
N ILE A 14 16.69 0.93 7.82
CA ILE A 14 15.69 0.47 6.84
C ILE A 14 14.57 -0.31 7.54
N ALA A 15 14.92 -1.18 8.48
CA ALA A 15 13.98 -1.92 9.30
C ALA A 15 13.05 -0.98 10.08
N LYS A 16 13.60 0.05 10.72
CA LYS A 16 12.82 1.09 11.39
C LYS A 16 11.87 1.82 10.45
N LEU A 17 12.36 2.27 9.29
CA LEU A 17 11.54 2.98 8.29
C LEU A 17 10.41 2.12 7.72
N ARG A 18 10.61 0.81 7.67
CA ARG A 18 9.65 -0.14 7.09
C ARG A 18 8.84 -0.89 8.13
N HIS A 19 9.03 -0.60 9.42
CA HIS A 19 8.44 -1.34 10.53
C HIS A 19 8.67 -2.86 10.40
N SER A 20 9.85 -3.25 9.92
CA SER A 20 10.22 -4.64 9.67
C SER A 20 11.35 -5.11 10.58
N THR A 21 11.66 -6.40 10.51
CA THR A 21 12.74 -7.01 11.30
C THR A 21 14.11 -6.77 10.64
N PRO A 22 15.15 -6.28 11.36
CA PRO A 22 16.50 -6.11 10.82
C PRO A 22 17.09 -7.43 10.30
N GLY A 23 17.76 -7.36 9.14
CA GLY A 23 18.42 -8.51 8.51
C GLY A 23 17.49 -9.48 7.76
N VAL A 24 16.17 -9.33 7.88
CA VAL A 24 15.20 -10.22 7.24
C VAL A 24 14.94 -9.78 5.81
N THR A 25 14.96 -10.72 4.86
CA THR A 25 14.68 -10.42 3.45
C THR A 25 13.23 -9.96 3.28
N LEU A 26 13.03 -8.83 2.60
CA LEU A 26 11.69 -8.31 2.31
C LEU A 26 11.33 -8.65 0.87
N ILE A 27 10.41 -9.60 0.71
CA ILE A 27 9.73 -9.88 -0.55
C ILE A 27 8.32 -9.34 -0.41
N SER A 28 8.01 -8.29 -1.16
CA SER A 28 6.65 -7.76 -1.16
C SER A 28 5.69 -8.76 -1.83
N PRO A 29 4.43 -8.85 -1.38
CA PRO A 29 3.42 -9.61 -2.08
C PRO A 29 3.31 -9.15 -3.54
N PRO A 30 3.11 -10.07 -4.50
CA PRO A 30 2.89 -9.70 -5.89
C PRO A 30 1.69 -8.79 -6.15
N PRO A 31 0.52 -9.00 -5.51
CA PRO A 31 -0.61 -8.07 -5.61
C PRO A 31 -0.61 -7.05 -4.45
N HIS A 32 -1.29 -5.93 -4.69
CA HIS A 32 -1.87 -5.16 -3.60
C HIS A 32 -3.09 -5.91 -3.07
N HIS A 33 -3.11 -6.25 -1.78
CA HIS A 33 -4.19 -7.07 -1.20
C HIS A 33 -5.53 -6.32 -1.06
N ASP A 34 -5.52 -5.03 -1.36
CA ASP A 34 -6.67 -4.13 -1.46
C ASP A 34 -6.96 -3.71 -2.91
N ILE A 35 -6.44 -4.45 -3.90
CA ILE A 35 -6.71 -4.26 -5.33
C ILE A 35 -6.82 -5.62 -6.02
N TYR A 36 -8.02 -6.20 -6.03
CA TYR A 36 -8.30 -7.43 -6.78
C TYR A 36 -9.11 -7.18 -8.06
N SER A 37 -9.70 -6.00 -8.19
CA SER A 37 -10.44 -5.56 -9.36
C SER A 37 -10.30 -4.05 -9.60
N ILE A 38 -10.97 -3.55 -10.64
CA ILE A 38 -10.92 -2.12 -10.99
C ILE A 38 -11.68 -1.25 -9.98
N GLU A 39 -12.75 -1.79 -9.38
CA GLU A 39 -13.51 -1.14 -8.32
C GLU A 39 -12.70 -1.03 -7.03
N ASP A 40 -11.85 -2.02 -6.71
CA ASP A 40 -10.92 -1.92 -5.59
C ASP A 40 -9.85 -0.85 -5.83
N LEU A 41 -9.32 -0.75 -7.06
CA LEU A 41 -8.41 0.34 -7.41
C LEU A 41 -9.09 1.70 -7.24
N ALA A 42 -10.36 1.82 -7.67
CA ALA A 42 -11.14 3.03 -7.46
C ALA A 42 -11.33 3.33 -5.96
N GLN A 43 -11.52 2.31 -5.12
CA GLN A 43 -11.57 2.46 -3.67
C GLN A 43 -10.24 2.96 -3.10
N LEU A 44 -9.09 2.42 -3.51
CA LEU A 44 -7.80 2.93 -3.06
C LEU A 44 -7.56 4.37 -3.51
N ILE A 45 -7.87 4.71 -4.76
CA ILE A 45 -7.77 6.10 -5.25
C ILE A 45 -8.64 7.02 -4.40
N TYR A 46 -9.85 6.57 -4.06
CA TYR A 46 -10.74 7.29 -3.16
C TYR A 46 -10.09 7.50 -1.78
N ASP A 47 -9.62 6.44 -1.13
CA ASP A 47 -8.97 6.49 0.19
C ASP A 47 -7.78 7.47 0.20
N LEU A 48 -6.93 7.42 -0.84
CA LEU A 48 -5.78 8.31 -1.00
C LEU A 48 -6.19 9.79 -1.12
N LYS A 49 -7.27 10.06 -1.85
CA LYS A 49 -7.79 11.42 -2.01
C LYS A 49 -8.53 11.93 -0.79
N GLN A 50 -9.08 11.03 0.05
CA GLN A 50 -9.66 11.37 1.35
C GLN A 50 -8.57 11.73 2.37
N ILE A 51 -7.51 10.91 2.48
CA ILE A 51 -6.42 11.19 3.44
C ILE A 51 -5.54 12.36 2.99
N ASN A 52 -5.48 12.64 1.68
CA ASN A 52 -4.75 13.77 1.16
C ASN A 52 -5.59 14.54 0.13
N PRO A 53 -6.33 15.59 0.56
CA PRO A 53 -7.23 16.34 -0.31
C PRO A 53 -6.50 17.21 -1.36
N THR A 54 -5.17 17.33 -1.29
CA THR A 54 -4.38 18.16 -2.21
C THR A 54 -3.53 17.35 -3.18
N ALA A 55 -3.40 16.03 -2.96
CA ALA A 55 -2.55 15.20 -3.80
C ALA A 55 -3.27 14.72 -5.06
N SER A 56 -2.51 14.64 -6.15
CA SER A 56 -2.86 13.88 -7.34
C SER A 56 -2.48 12.40 -7.15
N VAL A 57 -3.27 11.50 -7.72
CA VAL A 57 -3.02 10.05 -7.67
C VAL A 57 -2.51 9.56 -9.03
N CYS A 58 -1.34 8.90 -9.00
CA CYS A 58 -0.74 8.27 -10.17
C CYS A 58 -0.82 6.75 -10.05
N VAL A 59 -1.32 6.09 -11.10
CA VAL A 59 -1.28 4.63 -11.22
C VAL A 59 -0.15 4.25 -12.17
N LYS A 60 0.82 3.50 -11.65
CA LYS A 60 1.93 2.95 -12.42
C LYS A 60 1.55 1.61 -13.02
N LEU A 61 1.58 1.52 -14.34
CA LEU A 61 1.34 0.32 -15.13
C LEU A 61 2.59 -0.02 -15.95
N VAL A 62 2.74 -1.28 -16.32
CA VAL A 62 3.83 -1.74 -17.20
C VAL A 62 3.24 -2.04 -18.58
N ALA A 63 3.87 -1.52 -19.63
CA ALA A 63 3.46 -1.69 -21.01
C ALA A 63 3.28 -3.17 -21.35
N ARG A 64 2.09 -3.49 -21.87
CA ARG A 64 1.69 -4.79 -22.40
C ARG A 64 0.47 -4.56 -23.29
N SER A 65 0.29 -5.35 -24.34
CA SER A 65 -0.96 -5.33 -25.11
C SER A 65 -2.18 -5.52 -24.20
N GLY A 66 -3.20 -4.69 -24.37
CA GLY A 66 -4.40 -4.63 -23.53
C GLY A 66 -4.34 -3.56 -22.43
N ILE A 67 -3.21 -2.86 -22.29
CA ILE A 67 -3.05 -1.77 -21.32
C ILE A 67 -3.97 -0.59 -21.60
N GLY A 68 -4.38 -0.35 -22.86
CA GLY A 68 -5.28 0.75 -23.20
C GLY A 68 -6.65 0.59 -22.54
N THR A 69 -7.18 -0.63 -22.53
CA THR A 69 -8.45 -0.96 -21.84
C THR A 69 -8.33 -0.74 -20.34
N ILE A 70 -7.21 -1.18 -19.74
CA ILE A 70 -6.93 -0.95 -18.32
C ILE A 70 -6.82 0.55 -18.03
N ALA A 71 -6.11 1.32 -18.87
CA ALA A 71 -5.96 2.76 -18.73
C ALA A 71 -7.32 3.48 -18.74
N ALA A 72 -8.26 3.05 -19.59
CA ALA A 72 -9.62 3.58 -19.57
C ALA A 72 -10.35 3.28 -18.24
N GLY A 73 -10.20 2.08 -17.69
CA GLY A 73 -10.70 1.74 -16.35
C GLY A 73 -10.09 2.62 -15.27
N VAL A 74 -8.77 2.79 -15.29
CA VAL A 74 -8.01 3.63 -14.34
C VAL A 74 -8.46 5.10 -14.39
N ALA A 75 -8.71 5.64 -15.59
CA ALA A 75 -9.23 6.98 -15.75
C ALA A 75 -10.66 7.12 -15.17
N LYS A 76 -11.52 6.11 -15.38
CA LYS A 76 -12.87 6.06 -14.77
C LYS A 76 -12.83 5.90 -13.24
N ALA A 77 -11.79 5.26 -12.73
CA ALA A 77 -11.49 5.14 -11.30
C ALA A 77 -10.95 6.45 -10.67
N MET A 78 -10.95 7.56 -11.42
CA MET A 78 -10.58 8.90 -10.97
C MET A 78 -9.08 9.08 -10.68
N ALA A 79 -8.19 8.30 -11.30
CA ALA A 79 -6.76 8.60 -11.30
C ALA A 79 -6.47 9.92 -12.04
N ASP A 80 -5.42 10.63 -11.65
CA ASP A 80 -5.02 11.90 -12.27
C ASP A 80 -3.90 11.72 -13.28
N THR A 81 -3.09 10.67 -13.07
CA THR A 81 -1.96 10.36 -13.94
C THR A 81 -1.85 8.85 -14.13
N ILE A 82 -1.58 8.43 -15.36
CA ILE A 82 -1.27 7.03 -15.69
C ILE A 82 0.17 7.00 -16.17
N LEU A 83 1.02 6.27 -15.46
CA LEU A 83 2.39 6.03 -15.85
C LEU A 83 2.48 4.71 -16.62
N ILE A 84 2.93 4.77 -17.86
CA ILE A 84 3.24 3.60 -18.69
C ILE A 84 4.75 3.34 -18.67
N SER A 85 5.15 2.29 -17.96
CA SER A 85 6.55 1.87 -17.87
C SER A 85 6.91 0.83 -18.92
N GLY A 86 8.02 1.06 -19.64
CA GLY A 86 8.57 0.07 -20.56
C GLY A 86 9.28 -1.09 -19.85
N HIS A 87 9.38 -2.23 -20.53
CA HIS A 87 10.12 -3.42 -20.09
C HIS A 87 11.59 -3.16 -19.72
N SER A 88 12.20 -2.13 -20.31
CA SER A 88 13.61 -1.77 -20.13
C SER A 88 13.90 -0.93 -18.87
N GLY A 89 12.92 -0.80 -17.97
CA GLY A 89 13.08 -0.14 -16.68
C GLY A 89 14.18 -0.76 -15.81
N GLY A 90 14.84 0.08 -15.00
CA GLY A 90 15.85 -0.38 -14.05
C GLY A 90 15.24 -1.04 -12.81
N THR A 91 16.00 -1.94 -12.17
CA THR A 91 15.64 -2.54 -10.87
C THR A 91 16.89 -2.76 -10.02
N GLY A 92 16.75 -2.65 -8.70
CA GLY A 92 17.82 -2.96 -7.75
C GLY A 92 18.00 -4.46 -7.50
N ALA A 93 16.93 -5.25 -7.59
CA ALA A 93 16.91 -6.70 -7.43
C ALA A 93 15.65 -7.28 -8.12
N SER A 94 15.83 -8.27 -8.97
CA SER A 94 14.76 -8.97 -9.69
C SER A 94 15.30 -10.25 -10.32
N PRO A 95 14.47 -11.30 -10.52
CA PRO A 95 14.84 -12.45 -11.34
C PRO A 95 15.26 -12.01 -12.76
N GLN A 96 16.30 -12.65 -13.31
CA GLN A 96 16.75 -12.36 -14.67
C GLN A 96 15.70 -12.71 -15.72
N THR A 97 14.87 -13.72 -15.45
CA THR A 97 13.75 -14.09 -16.31
C THR A 97 12.78 -12.93 -16.46
N SER A 98 12.37 -12.27 -15.38
CA SER A 98 11.46 -11.13 -15.43
C SER A 98 12.11 -9.93 -16.12
N VAL A 99 13.40 -9.67 -15.90
CA VAL A 99 14.15 -8.59 -16.57
C VAL A 99 14.25 -8.79 -18.10
N LYS A 100 14.29 -10.04 -18.57
CA LYS A 100 14.50 -10.37 -19.98
C LYS A 100 13.22 -10.69 -20.75
N TYR A 101 12.18 -11.17 -20.07
CA TYR A 101 11.01 -11.77 -20.72
C TYR A 101 9.66 -11.20 -20.27
N ALA A 102 9.61 -10.24 -19.33
CA ALA A 102 8.36 -9.62 -18.89
C ALA A 102 8.25 -8.15 -19.32
N GLY A 103 7.07 -7.77 -19.81
CA GLY A 103 6.76 -6.41 -20.29
C GLY A 103 7.04 -6.20 -21.77
N LEU A 104 6.56 -5.08 -22.31
CA LEU A 104 6.77 -4.64 -23.70
C LEU A 104 7.47 -3.26 -23.76
N PRO A 105 7.95 -2.82 -24.94
CA PRO A 105 8.39 -1.44 -25.16
C PRO A 105 7.32 -0.42 -24.75
N TRP A 106 7.75 0.71 -24.18
CA TRP A 106 6.82 1.74 -23.72
C TRP A 106 6.12 2.40 -24.91
N GLU A 107 6.75 2.43 -26.09
CA GLU A 107 6.20 2.97 -27.33
C GLU A 107 4.85 2.31 -27.66
N MET A 108 4.77 0.98 -27.53
CA MET A 108 3.54 0.22 -27.76
C MET A 108 2.48 0.50 -26.72
N GLY A 109 2.83 0.44 -25.43
CA GLY A 109 1.86 0.62 -24.35
C GLY A 109 1.36 2.05 -24.25
N LEU A 110 2.24 3.03 -24.52
CA LEU A 110 1.93 4.46 -24.45
C LEU A 110 0.99 4.85 -25.59
N SER A 111 1.27 4.43 -26.82
CA SER A 111 0.41 4.72 -27.97
C SER A 111 -0.96 4.05 -27.78
N GLU A 112 -1.00 2.79 -27.33
CA GLU A 112 -2.25 2.08 -27.05
C GLU A 112 -3.08 2.81 -25.98
N ALA A 113 -2.47 3.20 -24.86
CA ALA A 113 -3.14 3.96 -23.82
C ALA A 113 -3.66 5.31 -24.33
N HIS A 114 -2.84 6.06 -25.08
CA HIS A 114 -3.23 7.32 -25.69
C HIS A 114 -4.43 7.15 -26.62
N GLN A 115 -4.36 6.22 -27.56
CA GLN A 115 -5.40 5.95 -28.55
C GLN A 115 -6.72 5.49 -27.88
N VAL A 116 -6.66 4.53 -26.95
CA VAL A 116 -7.88 4.01 -26.30
C VAL A 116 -8.53 5.08 -25.42
N LEU A 117 -7.74 5.87 -24.68
CA LEU A 117 -8.29 6.99 -23.89
C LEU A 117 -8.93 8.06 -24.78
N MET A 118 -8.38 8.30 -25.96
CA MET A 118 -8.94 9.21 -26.95
C MET A 118 -10.28 8.71 -27.49
N LEU A 119 -10.31 7.45 -27.94
CA LEU A 119 -11.53 6.79 -28.45
C LEU A 119 -12.67 6.77 -27.41
N ASN A 120 -12.32 6.70 -26.11
CA ASN A 120 -13.29 6.72 -25.01
C ASN A 120 -13.59 8.13 -24.47
N ARG A 121 -13.03 9.19 -25.06
CA ARG A 121 -13.16 10.59 -24.59
C ARG A 121 -12.73 10.79 -23.13
N LEU A 122 -11.71 10.04 -22.70
CA LEU A 122 -11.12 10.13 -21.36
C LEU A 122 -9.75 10.79 -21.34
N ARG A 123 -9.09 10.94 -22.50
CA ARG A 123 -7.70 11.42 -22.60
C ARG A 123 -7.46 12.79 -21.97
N HIS A 124 -8.43 13.70 -22.06
CA HIS A 124 -8.32 15.06 -21.54
C HIS A 124 -8.43 15.16 -20.00
N ARG A 125 -8.76 14.06 -19.32
CA ARG A 125 -8.95 13.99 -17.86
C ARG A 125 -7.76 13.43 -17.10
N VAL A 126 -6.82 12.79 -17.79
CA VAL A 126 -5.68 12.11 -17.17
C VAL A 126 -4.39 12.48 -17.88
N LYS A 127 -3.34 12.74 -17.09
CA LYS A 127 -2.00 12.91 -17.64
C LYS A 127 -1.39 11.56 -17.98
N LEU A 128 -0.74 11.44 -19.14
CA LEU A 128 0.08 10.27 -19.44
C LEU A 128 1.54 10.56 -19.11
N ARG A 129 2.13 9.72 -18.28
CA ARG A 129 3.56 9.72 -17.98
C ARG A 129 4.19 8.47 -18.58
N THR A 130 5.45 8.52 -18.98
CA THR A 130 6.18 7.31 -19.40
C THR A 130 7.59 7.26 -18.85
N ASP A 131 8.10 6.06 -18.60
CA ASP A 131 9.49 5.77 -18.28
C ASP A 131 9.92 4.46 -18.98
N GLY A 132 11.22 4.15 -18.95
CA GLY A 132 11.76 2.94 -19.57
C GLY A 132 12.93 3.22 -20.48
N GLY A 133 14.06 3.63 -19.90
CA GLY A 133 15.29 3.85 -20.66
C GLY A 133 15.34 5.16 -21.45
N ILE A 134 14.53 6.16 -21.09
CA ILE A 134 14.64 7.54 -21.59
C ILE A 134 15.98 8.13 -21.13
N LYS A 135 16.77 8.62 -22.09
CA LYS A 135 18.12 9.17 -21.83
C LYS A 135 18.39 10.50 -22.53
N THR A 136 17.67 10.78 -23.62
CA THR A 136 17.98 11.90 -24.54
C THR A 136 16.77 12.80 -24.74
N GLY A 137 16.99 14.00 -25.29
CA GLY A 137 15.89 14.89 -25.68
C GLY A 137 15.05 14.31 -26.80
N ARG A 138 15.66 13.54 -27.72
CA ARG A 138 14.92 12.79 -28.75
C ARG A 138 13.95 11.78 -28.16
N ASP A 139 14.35 11.01 -27.15
CA ASP A 139 13.46 10.05 -26.48
C ASP A 139 12.23 10.75 -25.90
N VAL A 140 12.45 11.91 -25.27
CA VAL A 140 11.38 12.76 -24.71
C VAL A 140 10.44 13.26 -25.81
N VAL A 141 10.98 13.76 -26.92
CA VAL A 141 10.17 14.27 -28.05
C VAL A 141 9.34 13.16 -28.70
N ILE A 142 9.92 11.97 -28.91
CA ILE A 142 9.18 10.82 -29.45
C ILE A 142 8.08 10.38 -28.48
N ALA A 143 8.39 10.28 -27.19
CA ALA A 143 7.39 9.97 -26.17
C ALA A 143 6.25 11.00 -26.14
N ALA A 144 6.57 12.29 -26.31
CA ALA A 144 5.56 13.34 -26.42
C ALA A 144 4.65 13.13 -27.65
N MET A 145 5.24 12.89 -28.82
CA MET A 145 4.50 12.62 -30.06
C MET A 145 3.62 11.37 -29.97
N LEU A 146 4.05 10.34 -29.24
CA LEU A 146 3.26 9.15 -28.93
C LEU A 146 2.20 9.37 -27.84
N GLY A 147 2.20 10.54 -27.20
CA GLY A 147 1.10 11.00 -26.36
C GLY A 147 1.42 11.21 -24.88
N ALA A 148 2.68 11.11 -24.44
CA ALA A 148 3.07 11.42 -23.07
C ALA A 148 3.16 12.93 -22.81
N GLU A 149 2.91 13.32 -21.56
CA GLU A 149 3.03 14.68 -21.04
C GLU A 149 4.18 14.82 -20.03
N GLU A 150 4.60 13.72 -19.42
CA GLU A 150 5.64 13.68 -18.40
C GLU A 150 6.57 12.47 -18.61
N PHE A 151 7.85 12.62 -18.24
CA PHE A 151 8.92 11.69 -18.62
C PHE A 151 9.75 11.30 -17.39
N GLY A 152 9.78 10.02 -17.06
CA GLY A 152 10.53 9.48 -15.93
C GLY A 152 11.94 9.05 -16.31
N ILE A 153 12.95 9.61 -15.64
CA ILE A 153 14.37 9.34 -15.89
C ILE A 153 15.03 8.83 -14.61
N GLY A 154 15.15 7.50 -14.50
CA GLY A 154 15.78 6.83 -13.35
C GLY A 154 17.26 6.54 -13.58
N THR A 155 17.58 5.58 -14.46
CA THR A 155 18.94 5.07 -14.66
C THR A 155 19.93 6.15 -15.09
N ALA A 156 19.57 7.05 -16.02
CA ALA A 156 20.47 8.13 -16.44
C ALA A 156 20.80 9.08 -15.28
N SER A 157 19.82 9.37 -14.41
CA SER A 157 20.03 10.14 -13.18
C SER A 157 20.95 9.42 -12.20
N LEU A 158 20.84 8.09 -12.06
CA LEU A 158 21.78 7.29 -11.27
C LEU A 158 23.20 7.32 -11.86
N VAL A 159 23.34 7.30 -13.19
CA VAL A 159 24.63 7.43 -13.87
C VAL A 159 25.23 8.82 -13.67
N ALA A 160 24.43 9.89 -13.76
CA ALA A 160 24.88 11.25 -13.43
C ALA A 160 25.35 11.36 -11.96
N MET A 161 24.76 10.59 -11.05
CA MET A 161 25.22 10.48 -9.66
C MET A 161 26.43 9.55 -9.46
N GLY A 162 26.96 8.93 -10.50
CA GLY A 162 28.19 8.12 -10.45
C GLY A 162 28.01 6.62 -10.67
N CYS A 163 26.81 6.13 -10.98
CA CYS A 163 26.62 4.72 -11.34
C CYS A 163 27.44 4.36 -12.59
N ILE A 164 28.30 3.35 -12.47
CA ILE A 164 29.15 2.83 -13.56
C ILE A 164 28.58 1.55 -14.22
N MET A 165 27.28 1.27 -14.01
CA MET A 165 26.56 0.16 -14.67
C MET A 165 27.11 -1.26 -14.46
N VAL A 166 27.75 -1.52 -13.31
CA VAL A 166 28.33 -2.84 -12.97
C VAL A 166 27.30 -3.93 -12.57
N ARG A 167 26.02 -3.56 -12.41
CA ARG A 167 24.88 -4.48 -12.15
C ARG A 167 24.94 -5.33 -10.87
N GLN A 168 25.62 -4.84 -9.83
CA GLN A 168 25.72 -5.49 -8.51
C GLN A 168 24.79 -4.85 -7.45
N CYS A 169 23.71 -4.20 -7.87
CA CYS A 169 22.82 -3.45 -6.98
C CYS A 169 22.19 -4.31 -5.87
N HIS A 170 21.92 -5.58 -6.17
CA HIS A 170 21.33 -6.56 -5.25
C HIS A 170 22.34 -7.09 -4.23
N SER A 171 23.63 -7.07 -4.55
CA SER A 171 24.71 -7.71 -3.78
C SER A 171 25.20 -6.88 -2.59
N ASN A 172 24.72 -5.64 -2.44
CA ASN A 172 25.21 -4.66 -1.46
C ASN A 172 26.68 -4.21 -1.67
N THR A 173 27.32 -4.62 -2.76
CA THR A 173 28.74 -4.33 -3.07
C THR A 173 28.92 -3.22 -4.10
N CYS A 174 28.04 -2.21 -4.09
CA CYS A 174 28.13 -1.12 -5.07
C CYS A 174 29.47 -0.35 -4.92
N PRO A 175 30.34 -0.33 -5.95
CA PRO A 175 31.69 0.21 -5.82
C PRO A 175 31.74 1.73 -5.62
N VAL A 176 30.63 2.40 -5.93
CA VAL A 176 30.47 3.87 -5.97
C VAL A 176 29.41 4.38 -4.99
N GLY A 177 29.00 3.56 -4.02
CA GLY A 177 28.10 3.97 -2.93
C GLY A 177 26.65 4.28 -3.31
N VAL A 178 26.24 4.09 -4.58
CA VAL A 178 24.86 4.40 -5.04
C VAL A 178 23.82 3.41 -4.48
N CYS A 179 24.03 2.11 -4.69
CA CYS A 179 23.06 1.06 -4.35
C CYS A 179 23.55 0.12 -3.23
N SER A 180 24.16 0.66 -2.18
CA SER A 180 24.64 -0.09 -1.02
C SER A 180 24.09 0.48 0.29
N GLN A 181 24.01 -0.37 1.33
CA GLN A 181 23.72 -0.02 2.71
C GLN A 181 24.97 -0.20 3.61
N ASP A 182 26.05 -0.76 3.08
CA ASP A 182 27.35 -0.82 3.74
C ASP A 182 27.94 0.60 3.87
N GLU A 183 28.39 0.95 5.06
CA GLU A 183 28.85 2.31 5.38
C GLU A 183 30.15 2.67 4.65
N ALA A 184 31.10 1.73 4.57
CA ALA A 184 32.38 1.95 3.90
C ALA A 184 32.20 2.13 2.38
N LEU A 185 31.22 1.45 1.78
CA LEU A 185 30.86 1.65 0.38
C LEU A 185 30.06 2.93 0.15
N ARG A 186 29.14 3.29 1.04
CA ARG A 186 28.39 4.55 0.98
C ARG A 186 29.31 5.77 1.08
N ALA A 187 30.40 5.68 1.84
CA ALA A 187 31.41 6.73 1.92
C ALA A 187 32.09 7.05 0.57
N LYS A 188 31.96 6.17 -0.44
CA LYS A 188 32.48 6.37 -1.81
C LYS A 188 31.50 7.09 -2.73
N PHE A 189 30.32 7.51 -2.24
CA PHE A 189 29.33 8.20 -3.05
C PHE A 189 29.73 9.65 -3.32
N GLU A 190 29.90 9.99 -4.60
CA GLU A 190 30.28 11.33 -5.07
C GLU A 190 29.16 12.01 -5.90
N GLY A 191 27.95 11.47 -5.87
CA GLY A 191 26.80 12.07 -6.56
C GLY A 191 26.40 13.38 -5.91
N THR A 192 26.04 14.37 -6.72
CA THR A 192 25.60 15.68 -6.21
C THR A 192 24.29 16.11 -6.86
N PRO A 193 23.49 16.96 -6.20
CA PRO A 193 22.31 17.56 -6.80
C PRO A 193 22.61 18.27 -8.12
N GLU A 194 23.73 18.99 -8.22
CA GLU A 194 24.14 19.76 -9.39
C GLU A 194 24.35 18.86 -10.62
N LYS A 195 24.94 17.67 -10.44
CA LYS A 195 25.10 16.69 -11.52
C LYS A 195 23.76 16.27 -12.12
N VAL A 196 22.75 16.08 -11.27
CA VAL A 196 21.39 15.72 -11.68
C VAL A 196 20.68 16.90 -12.35
N ILE A 197 20.80 18.12 -11.78
CA ILE A 197 20.28 19.35 -12.40
C ILE A 197 20.84 19.51 -13.80
N ASN A 198 22.17 19.38 -13.96
CA ASN A 198 22.84 19.51 -15.26
C ASN A 198 22.34 18.47 -16.28
N LEU A 199 22.13 17.21 -15.87
CA LEU A 199 21.54 16.18 -16.74
C LEU A 199 20.18 16.63 -17.29
N PHE A 200 19.27 17.07 -16.41
CA PHE A 200 17.94 17.52 -16.84
C PHE A 200 18.01 18.81 -17.66
N SER A 201 18.91 19.73 -17.35
CA SER A 201 19.14 20.94 -18.15
C SER A 201 19.60 20.60 -19.57
N PHE A 202 20.53 19.66 -19.73
CA PHE A 202 20.99 19.23 -21.06
C PHE A 202 19.89 18.52 -21.85
N ILE A 203 19.11 17.64 -21.22
CA ILE A 203 17.99 16.98 -21.89
C ILE A 203 16.94 18.03 -22.30
N ALA A 204 16.61 18.99 -21.43
CA ALA A 204 15.66 20.05 -21.75
C ALA A 204 16.16 20.94 -22.91
N GLU A 205 17.45 21.26 -22.95
CA GLU A 205 18.05 22.02 -24.06
C GLU A 205 18.00 21.23 -25.38
N ASP A 206 18.30 19.93 -25.35
CA ASP A 206 18.20 19.04 -26.50
C ASP A 206 16.75 18.96 -27.02
N VAL A 207 15.76 18.83 -26.12
CA VAL A 207 14.32 18.92 -26.47
C VAL A 207 14.02 20.24 -27.18
N ARG A 208 14.48 21.38 -26.63
CA ARG A 208 14.24 22.69 -27.26
C ARG A 208 14.88 22.80 -28.64
N GLY A 209 16.09 22.27 -28.82
CA GLY A 209 16.76 22.21 -30.12
C GLY A 209 15.96 21.41 -31.15
N ILE A 210 15.45 20.24 -30.76
CA ILE A 210 14.61 19.40 -31.63
C ILE A 210 13.29 20.12 -31.97
N LEU A 211 12.60 20.70 -30.99
CA LEU A 211 11.37 21.45 -31.22
C LEU A 211 11.58 22.61 -32.20
N ALA A 212 12.68 23.35 -32.04
CA ALA A 212 13.05 24.42 -32.96
C ALA A 212 13.28 23.91 -34.39
N SER A 213 13.93 22.75 -34.56
CA SER A 213 14.13 22.13 -35.88
C SER A 213 12.82 21.70 -36.55
N LEU A 214 11.80 21.38 -35.76
CA LEU A 214 10.45 21.05 -36.22
C LEU A 214 9.57 22.30 -36.43
N GLY A 215 10.08 23.51 -36.14
CA GLY A 215 9.33 24.75 -36.24
C GLY A 215 8.29 24.95 -35.14
N VAL A 216 8.41 24.25 -34.00
CA VAL A 216 7.43 24.27 -32.91
C VAL A 216 8.01 24.96 -31.67
N ARG A 217 7.19 25.75 -30.95
CA ARG A 217 7.64 26.53 -29.79
C ARG A 217 7.43 25.85 -28.44
N LYS A 218 6.38 25.04 -28.28
CA LYS A 218 6.04 24.40 -27.00
C LYS A 218 5.93 22.89 -27.17
N LEU A 219 6.38 22.14 -26.15
CA LEU A 219 6.27 20.69 -26.13
C LEU A 219 4.80 20.22 -26.22
N THR A 220 3.89 20.96 -25.59
CA THR A 220 2.44 20.69 -25.63
C THR A 220 1.87 20.65 -27.04
N ASP A 221 2.46 21.39 -27.98
CA ASP A 221 1.96 21.53 -29.35
C ASP A 221 2.27 20.27 -30.20
N ILE A 222 3.18 19.40 -29.74
CA ILE A 222 3.52 18.13 -30.39
C ILE A 222 2.95 16.90 -29.68
N ILE A 223 2.25 17.05 -28.55
CA ILE A 223 1.74 15.90 -27.80
C ILE A 223 0.68 15.16 -28.62
N GLY A 224 0.91 13.87 -28.87
CA GLY A 224 0.04 13.03 -29.70
C GLY A 224 0.13 13.30 -31.21
N ARG A 225 1.08 14.12 -31.68
CA ARG A 225 1.31 14.42 -33.10
C ARG A 225 2.19 13.37 -33.77
N THR A 226 1.68 12.15 -33.86
CA THR A 226 2.37 11.03 -34.52
C THR A 226 2.57 11.22 -36.03
N ASP A 227 1.87 12.17 -36.66
CA ASP A 227 2.07 12.58 -38.05
C ASP A 227 3.47 13.20 -38.31
N LEU A 228 4.16 13.62 -37.25
CA LEU A 228 5.54 14.11 -37.31
C LEU A 228 6.58 12.97 -37.26
N LEU A 229 6.12 11.72 -37.15
CA LEU A 229 6.96 10.53 -37.11
C LEU A 229 6.75 9.69 -38.38
N GLN A 230 7.84 9.25 -38.97
CA GLN A 230 7.82 8.32 -40.09
C GLN A 230 8.78 7.16 -39.81
N GLN A 231 8.32 5.93 -40.03
CA GLN A 231 9.18 4.77 -40.04
C GLN A 231 10.14 4.84 -41.23
N VAL A 232 11.43 4.64 -40.97
CA VAL A 232 12.46 4.54 -42.00
C VAL A 232 13.02 3.13 -41.98
N SER A 233 12.88 2.39 -43.08
CA SER A 233 13.59 1.13 -43.26
C SER A 233 15.04 1.43 -43.64
N ARG A 234 15.99 0.86 -42.88
CA ARG A 234 17.44 0.97 -43.12
C ARG A 234 18.16 -0.38 -43.00
N GLY A 235 17.39 -1.47 -42.97
CA GLY A 235 17.91 -2.83 -42.86
C GLY A 235 18.53 -3.33 -44.17
N SER A 236 19.15 -4.50 -44.11
CA SER A 236 19.46 -5.27 -45.31
C SER A 236 18.15 -5.75 -45.94
N ASP A 237 18.08 -5.83 -47.27
CA ASP A 237 16.94 -6.39 -48.03
C ASP A 237 16.60 -7.85 -47.65
N LEU A 238 17.47 -8.51 -46.86
CA LEU A 238 17.29 -9.87 -46.33
C LEU A 238 16.54 -9.91 -44.99
N LEU A 239 16.18 -8.75 -44.42
CA LEU A 239 15.44 -8.65 -43.17
C LEU A 239 13.99 -8.27 -43.43
N ASP A 240 13.07 -8.93 -42.72
CA ASP A 240 11.67 -8.53 -42.68
C ASP A 240 11.55 -7.21 -41.90
N ASP A 241 10.89 -6.23 -42.50
CA ASP A 241 10.56 -4.97 -41.83
C ASP A 241 9.42 -5.17 -40.82
N LEU A 242 9.52 -4.44 -39.71
CA LEU A 242 8.42 -4.35 -38.75
C LEU A 242 7.32 -3.43 -39.28
N ASP A 243 6.06 -3.70 -38.93
CA ASP A 243 4.98 -2.73 -39.14
C ASP A 243 4.82 -1.84 -37.89
N LEU A 244 5.25 -0.57 -38.00
CA LEU A 244 5.06 0.42 -36.93
C LEU A 244 3.77 1.24 -37.09
N ASN A 245 2.95 0.99 -38.11
CA ASN A 245 1.71 1.73 -38.35
C ASN A 245 0.76 1.75 -37.13
N PRO A 246 0.59 0.64 -36.36
CA PRO A 246 -0.24 0.68 -35.15
C PRO A 246 0.20 1.72 -34.10
N LEU A 247 1.48 2.07 -34.05
CA LEU A 247 2.02 3.09 -33.14
C LEU A 247 1.72 4.50 -33.65
N LEU A 248 1.74 4.68 -34.97
CA LEU A 248 1.64 5.98 -35.64
C LEU A 248 0.20 6.39 -35.93
N ALA A 249 -0.74 5.45 -35.91
CA ALA A 249 -2.15 5.70 -36.11
C ALA A 249 -2.69 6.75 -35.12
N GLN A 250 -3.44 7.72 -35.65
CA GLN A 250 -4.09 8.76 -34.84
C GLN A 250 -5.54 8.40 -34.57
N ALA A 251 -5.89 8.29 -33.29
CA ALA A 251 -7.28 8.30 -32.87
C ALA A 251 -7.86 9.73 -32.98
N ASP A 252 -9.10 9.84 -33.43
CA ASP A 252 -9.83 11.11 -33.47
C ASP A 252 -10.35 11.45 -32.05
N PRO A 253 -9.91 12.57 -31.43
CA PRO A 253 -10.48 13.01 -30.15
C PRO A 253 -11.93 13.50 -30.24
N GLY A 254 -12.44 13.75 -31.45
CA GLY A 254 -13.59 14.60 -31.66
C GLY A 254 -13.30 16.02 -31.13
N PRO A 255 -14.17 16.61 -30.30
CA PRO A 255 -14.00 17.98 -29.82
C PRO A 255 -12.96 18.14 -28.68
N HIS A 256 -12.40 17.05 -28.16
CA HIS A 256 -11.53 17.09 -26.98
C HIS A 256 -10.06 17.32 -27.33
N ALA A 257 -9.27 17.74 -26.34
CA ALA A 257 -7.82 17.86 -26.50
C ALA A 257 -7.12 16.48 -26.54
N ARG A 258 -5.95 16.44 -27.19
CA ARG A 258 -5.07 15.25 -27.26
C ARG A 258 -4.27 15.00 -25.98
N TYR A 259 -4.31 15.92 -25.03
CA TYR A 259 -3.57 15.89 -23.77
C TYR A 259 -4.50 16.30 -22.62
N CYS A 260 -4.03 16.18 -21.37
CA CYS A 260 -4.83 16.52 -20.22
C CYS A 260 -5.05 18.03 -20.13
N THR A 261 -6.30 18.47 -20.09
CA THR A 261 -6.65 19.90 -19.93
C THR A 261 -7.15 20.23 -18.53
N LEU A 262 -7.25 19.22 -17.66
CA LEU A 262 -7.70 19.41 -16.29
C LEU A 262 -6.59 20.07 -15.47
N GLU A 263 -6.89 21.24 -14.91
CA GLU A 263 -6.06 21.87 -13.89
C GLU A 263 -6.39 21.27 -12.52
N GLY A 264 -5.36 20.99 -11.71
CA GLY A 264 -5.53 20.33 -10.41
C GLY A 264 -5.68 18.81 -10.54
N ARG A 265 -6.79 18.26 -10.04
CA ARG A 265 -7.04 16.82 -9.96
C ARG A 265 -8.50 16.47 -10.26
N ASN A 266 -8.76 15.21 -10.57
CA ASN A 266 -10.11 14.67 -10.62
C ASN A 266 -10.68 14.59 -9.20
N GLU A 267 -11.63 15.45 -8.86
CA GLU A 267 -12.25 15.44 -7.53
C GLU A 267 -13.09 14.19 -7.31
N VAL A 268 -13.20 13.78 -6.04
CA VAL A 268 -14.00 12.64 -5.60
C VAL A 268 -15.12 13.10 -4.68
N PRO A 269 -16.24 12.36 -4.59
CA PRO A 269 -17.33 12.69 -3.67
C PRO A 269 -16.86 12.81 -2.23
N GLU A 270 -17.52 13.68 -1.47
CA GLU A 270 -17.31 13.79 -0.03
C GLU A 270 -17.85 12.58 0.73
N THR A 271 -17.28 12.34 1.91
CA THR A 271 -17.75 11.32 2.86
C THR A 271 -18.46 11.97 4.05
N LEU A 272 -18.97 11.14 4.96
CA LEU A 272 -19.45 11.57 6.28
C LEU A 272 -18.40 12.41 7.03
N ASP A 273 -17.11 12.24 6.75
CA ASP A 273 -16.05 13.03 7.38
C ASP A 273 -16.19 14.54 7.15
N ALA A 274 -16.76 14.97 6.01
CA ALA A 274 -16.98 16.39 5.78
C ALA A 274 -17.91 17.00 6.84
N GLU A 275 -18.98 16.27 7.19
CA GLU A 275 -19.90 16.62 8.28
C GLU A 275 -19.19 16.52 9.64
N MET A 276 -18.48 15.42 9.90
CA MET A 276 -17.73 15.24 11.16
C MET A 276 -16.70 16.34 11.40
N ILE A 277 -16.04 16.82 10.35
CA ILE A 277 -15.05 17.90 10.43
C ILE A 277 -15.73 19.22 10.82
N GLY A 278 -16.93 19.48 10.32
CA GLY A 278 -17.74 20.64 10.70
C GLY A 278 -18.18 20.55 12.16
N ASP A 279 -18.75 19.41 12.56
CA ASP A 279 -19.22 19.19 13.93
C ASP A 279 -18.08 19.17 14.96
N ALA A 280 -16.87 18.77 14.53
CA ALA A 280 -15.67 18.80 15.34
C ALA A 280 -14.95 20.17 15.34
N ALA A 281 -15.59 21.27 14.97
CA ALA A 281 -14.97 22.60 14.96
C ALA A 281 -14.31 22.94 16.31
N ALA A 282 -14.95 22.64 17.45
CA ALA A 282 -14.40 22.89 18.78
C ALA A 282 -13.07 22.15 19.05
N LEU A 283 -12.88 20.95 18.49
CA LEU A 283 -11.60 20.23 18.54
C LEU A 283 -10.52 21.01 17.78
N PHE A 284 -10.82 21.52 16.60
CA PHE A 284 -9.83 22.17 15.74
C PHE A 284 -9.59 23.64 16.13
N ASP A 285 -10.54 24.30 16.75
CA ASP A 285 -10.39 25.71 17.15
C ASP A 285 -9.82 25.84 18.56
N ARG A 286 -10.20 24.93 19.48
CA ARG A 286 -9.91 25.05 20.92
C ARG A 286 -9.26 23.81 21.53
N GLY A 287 -9.06 22.74 20.77
CA GLY A 287 -8.46 21.49 21.27
C GLY A 287 -9.38 20.66 22.16
N GLU A 288 -10.69 20.90 22.15
CA GLU A 288 -11.65 20.21 23.02
C GLU A 288 -11.74 18.71 22.74
N LYS A 289 -11.97 17.92 23.80
CA LYS A 289 -12.32 16.51 23.69
C LYS A 289 -13.78 16.39 23.31
N MET A 290 -14.09 15.59 22.28
CA MET A 290 -15.44 15.55 21.70
C MET A 290 -15.97 14.13 21.50
N GLN A 291 -17.30 14.03 21.46
CA GLN A 291 -18.02 12.82 21.10
C GLN A 291 -19.12 13.12 20.09
N LEU A 292 -19.12 12.38 18.98
CA LEU A 292 -20.07 12.54 17.87
C LEU A 292 -20.82 11.22 17.64
N GLN A 293 -22.03 11.28 17.05
CA GLN A 293 -22.85 10.11 16.76
C GLN A 293 -23.55 10.23 15.42
N TYR A 294 -23.47 9.17 14.59
CA TYR A 294 -24.10 9.13 13.27
C TYR A 294 -24.67 7.76 12.93
N ASN A 295 -25.61 7.72 11.98
CA ASN A 295 -26.03 6.48 11.32
C ASN A 295 -25.21 6.27 10.04
N VAL A 296 -24.79 5.03 9.79
CA VAL A 296 -23.96 4.66 8.64
C VAL A 296 -24.61 3.58 7.78
N ARG A 297 -24.24 3.57 6.51
CA ARG A 297 -24.64 2.59 5.50
C ARG A 297 -23.41 2.14 4.75
N ASN A 298 -23.48 0.99 4.08
CA ASN A 298 -22.39 0.43 3.28
C ASN A 298 -21.89 1.37 2.16
N THR A 299 -22.69 2.36 1.76
CA THR A 299 -22.32 3.41 0.80
C THR A 299 -21.39 4.49 1.39
N HIS A 300 -21.33 4.63 2.72
CA HIS A 300 -20.42 5.54 3.40
C HIS A 300 -19.06 4.86 3.57
N ARG A 301 -18.13 5.18 2.68
CA ARG A 301 -16.79 4.59 2.57
C ARG A 301 -15.75 5.50 3.20
N ALA A 302 -14.61 4.94 3.60
CA ALA A 302 -13.46 5.67 4.12
C ALA A 302 -13.74 6.57 5.35
N ILE A 303 -14.75 6.24 6.16
CA ILE A 303 -15.13 7.04 7.34
C ILE A 303 -13.95 7.16 8.31
N GLY A 304 -13.65 8.38 8.75
CA GLY A 304 -12.55 8.74 9.65
C GLY A 304 -11.24 9.08 8.93
N THR A 305 -11.13 8.83 7.62
CA THR A 305 -9.90 9.02 6.85
C THR A 305 -9.57 10.51 6.64
N LYS A 306 -10.53 11.30 6.16
CA LYS A 306 -10.32 12.74 5.91
C LYS A 306 -10.24 13.52 7.23
N LEU A 307 -11.00 13.07 8.24
CA LEU A 307 -10.89 13.55 9.61
C LEU A 307 -9.47 13.33 10.16
N SER A 308 -8.89 12.16 9.91
CA SER A 308 -7.50 11.85 10.28
C SER A 308 -6.48 12.68 9.50
N SER A 309 -6.77 13.06 8.25
CA SER A 309 -5.96 14.05 7.50
C SER A 309 -5.90 15.38 8.26
N LYS A 310 -7.06 15.89 8.68
CA LYS A 310 -7.15 17.17 9.38
C LYS A 310 -6.45 17.12 10.74
N ILE A 311 -6.66 16.05 11.51
CA ILE A 311 -5.95 15.82 12.77
C ILE A 311 -4.44 15.79 12.54
N THR A 312 -3.97 15.03 11.55
CA THR A 312 -2.53 14.90 11.27
C THR A 312 -1.90 16.23 10.87
N ARG A 313 -2.57 17.01 10.01
CA ARG A 313 -2.04 18.30 9.53
C ARG A 313 -1.95 19.35 10.64
N GLN A 314 -2.84 19.28 11.63
CA GLN A 314 -2.90 20.26 12.71
C GLN A 314 -2.10 19.84 13.94
N TYR A 315 -2.18 18.57 14.33
CA TYR A 315 -1.64 18.05 15.58
C TYR A 315 -0.51 17.03 15.37
N GLY A 316 -0.35 16.46 14.17
CA GLY A 316 0.48 15.27 13.95
C GLY A 316 -0.24 13.97 14.32
N MET A 317 0.47 12.84 14.19
CA MET A 317 -0.14 11.50 14.31
C MET A 317 -0.36 11.02 15.75
N SER A 318 0.41 11.55 16.71
CA SER A 318 0.50 10.99 18.08
C SER A 318 0.31 12.01 19.21
N THR A 319 0.06 13.28 18.89
CA THR A 319 -0.02 14.35 19.90
C THR A 319 -1.31 14.30 20.72
N LEU A 320 -2.44 13.96 20.09
CA LEU A 320 -3.72 13.84 20.80
C LEU A 320 -3.75 12.55 21.64
N ALA A 321 -4.34 12.63 22.83
CA ALA A 321 -4.56 11.46 23.68
C ALA A 321 -5.52 10.46 23.01
N HIS A 322 -5.43 9.16 23.34
CA HIS A 322 -6.35 8.17 22.79
C HIS A 322 -7.83 8.53 23.06
N GLY A 323 -8.66 8.48 22.02
CA GLY A 323 -10.10 8.78 22.12
C GLY A 323 -10.44 10.23 22.44
N HIS A 324 -9.54 11.17 22.12
CA HIS A 324 -9.80 12.61 22.21
C HIS A 324 -10.97 13.05 21.32
N LEU A 325 -11.16 12.39 20.19
CA LEU A 325 -12.37 12.46 19.38
C LEU A 325 -12.96 11.06 19.25
N THR A 326 -14.14 10.84 19.83
CA THR A 326 -14.85 9.57 19.73
C THR A 326 -16.06 9.72 18.82
N VAL A 327 -16.14 8.91 17.76
CA VAL A 327 -17.26 8.89 16.84
C VAL A 327 -17.98 7.56 16.95
N ARG A 328 -19.26 7.60 17.34
CA ARG A 328 -20.13 6.42 17.38
C ARG A 328 -20.95 6.33 16.10
N LEU A 329 -20.97 5.15 15.52
CA LEU A 329 -21.59 4.86 14.24
C LEU A 329 -22.57 3.71 14.44
N ARG A 330 -23.81 3.86 13.96
CA ARG A 330 -24.83 2.81 14.01
C ARG A 330 -25.22 2.37 12.61
N GLY A 331 -25.15 1.07 12.34
CA GLY A 331 -25.43 0.49 11.03
C GLY A 331 -24.21 -0.25 10.45
N SER A 332 -24.13 -0.32 9.14
CA SER A 332 -23.05 -1.03 8.43
C SER A 332 -22.09 -0.02 7.82
N ALA A 333 -20.80 -0.08 8.19
CA ALA A 333 -19.79 0.78 7.57
C ALA A 333 -19.37 0.23 6.19
N GLY A 334 -19.20 1.11 5.20
CA GLY A 334 -18.64 0.75 3.91
C GLY A 334 -17.15 0.37 3.98
N GLN A 335 -16.56 0.12 2.81
CA GLN A 335 -15.13 -0.20 2.70
C GLN A 335 -14.24 0.89 3.32
N SER A 336 -13.08 0.48 3.83
CA SER A 336 -12.02 1.36 4.34
C SER A 336 -12.40 2.15 5.60
N LEU A 337 -13.27 1.61 6.47
CA LEU A 337 -13.56 2.20 7.78
C LEU A 337 -12.26 2.47 8.56
N GLY A 338 -12.03 3.72 8.95
CA GLY A 338 -10.88 4.13 9.72
C GLY A 338 -9.54 3.93 8.99
N ALA A 339 -9.54 3.96 7.65
CA ALA A 339 -8.30 3.90 6.90
C ALA A 339 -7.37 5.06 7.28
N PHE A 340 -6.10 4.74 7.52
CA PHE A 340 -5.04 5.69 7.94
C PHE A 340 -5.34 6.45 9.24
N ALA A 341 -6.25 5.94 10.07
CA ALA A 341 -6.71 6.67 11.23
C ALA A 341 -5.62 6.82 12.32
N VAL A 342 -5.46 8.04 12.81
CA VAL A 342 -4.38 8.43 13.73
C VAL A 342 -4.80 8.48 15.20
N GLN A 343 -3.82 8.51 16.10
CA GLN A 343 -4.07 8.68 17.53
C GLN A 343 -4.87 9.96 17.80
N GLY A 344 -5.77 9.89 18.78
CA GLY A 344 -6.81 10.91 18.98
C GLY A 344 -8.18 10.41 18.55
N LEU A 345 -8.26 9.74 17.40
CA LEU A 345 -9.52 9.25 16.87
C LEU A 345 -9.89 7.87 17.46
N LYS A 346 -11.14 7.75 17.91
CA LYS A 346 -11.78 6.48 18.24
C LYS A 346 -13.06 6.33 17.44
N LEU A 347 -13.19 5.21 16.72
CA LEU A 347 -14.40 4.86 15.95
C LEU A 347 -15.08 3.68 16.62
N GLU A 348 -16.35 3.83 17.00
CA GLU A 348 -17.17 2.76 17.60
C GLU A 348 -18.34 2.44 16.68
N VAL A 349 -18.34 1.27 16.05
CA VAL A 349 -19.43 0.80 15.18
C VAL A 349 -20.31 -0.18 15.94
N LEU A 350 -21.59 0.19 16.10
CA LEU A 350 -22.66 -0.70 16.56
C LEU A 350 -23.41 -1.23 15.33
N GLY A 351 -23.01 -2.43 14.90
CA GLY A 351 -23.43 -3.06 13.66
C GLY A 351 -22.29 -3.91 13.09
N ASP A 352 -21.91 -3.66 11.83
CA ASP A 352 -20.88 -4.39 11.09
C ASP A 352 -20.08 -3.45 10.17
N ALA A 353 -19.03 -3.97 9.55
CA ALA A 353 -18.25 -3.25 8.55
C ALA A 353 -17.81 -4.17 7.40
N ASN A 354 -17.64 -3.58 6.22
CA ASN A 354 -17.13 -4.26 5.03
C ASN A 354 -15.60 -4.39 5.08
N ASP A 355 -14.96 -4.64 3.94
CA ASP A 355 -13.52 -4.85 3.81
C ASP A 355 -12.68 -3.63 4.25
N TYR A 356 -11.40 -3.90 4.52
CA TYR A 356 -10.36 -2.89 4.75
C TYR A 356 -10.51 -2.08 6.04
N VAL A 357 -11.19 -2.62 7.07
CA VAL A 357 -11.27 -1.96 8.38
C VAL A 357 -9.85 -1.72 8.93
N GLY A 358 -9.55 -0.47 9.25
CA GLY A 358 -8.23 -0.06 9.73
C GLY A 358 -7.10 -0.27 8.72
N LYS A 359 -7.39 -0.23 7.41
CA LYS A 359 -6.35 -0.20 6.36
C LYS A 359 -5.32 0.89 6.68
N GLY A 360 -4.05 0.51 6.79
CA GLY A 360 -2.97 1.42 7.15
C GLY A 360 -3.18 2.13 8.50
N LEU A 361 -3.84 1.49 9.49
CA LEU A 361 -4.10 2.09 10.80
C LEU A 361 -2.81 2.69 11.40
N SER A 362 -2.92 3.90 11.95
CA SER A 362 -1.79 4.75 12.32
C SER A 362 -1.94 5.35 13.73
N GLY A 363 -2.54 4.59 14.65
CA GLY A 363 -2.64 4.96 16.07
C GLY A 363 -4.06 5.12 16.63
N ALA A 364 -5.08 5.17 15.76
CA ALA A 364 -6.47 5.23 16.21
C ALA A 364 -6.92 3.95 16.91
N THR A 365 -8.07 4.02 17.60
CA THR A 365 -8.78 2.84 18.10
C THR A 365 -10.07 2.63 17.32
N ILE A 366 -10.25 1.45 16.73
CA ILE A 366 -11.47 1.05 16.05
C ILE A 366 -12.12 -0.08 16.84
N VAL A 367 -13.41 0.06 17.12
CA VAL A 367 -14.22 -0.93 17.83
C VAL A 367 -15.42 -1.27 16.96
N VAL A 368 -15.64 -2.55 16.67
CA VAL A 368 -16.80 -3.03 15.93
C VAL A 368 -17.51 -4.10 16.76
N ARG A 369 -18.81 -3.94 16.98
CA ARG A 369 -19.60 -4.90 17.75
C ARG A 369 -21.03 -4.97 17.26
N PRO A 370 -21.72 -6.12 17.43
CA PRO A 370 -23.13 -6.21 17.09
C PRO A 370 -23.96 -5.20 17.88
N ALA A 371 -25.13 -4.83 17.35
CA ALA A 371 -26.09 -4.05 18.12
C ALA A 371 -26.47 -4.81 19.41
N PRO A 372 -26.71 -4.13 20.55
CA PRO A 372 -27.09 -4.79 21.81
C PRO A 372 -28.36 -5.65 21.71
N SER A 373 -29.24 -5.33 20.75
CA SER A 373 -30.46 -6.08 20.45
C SER A 373 -30.23 -7.30 19.54
N SER A 374 -29.01 -7.51 19.04
CA SER A 374 -28.69 -8.63 18.16
C SER A 374 -28.72 -9.94 18.94
N PRO A 375 -29.42 -10.98 18.46
CA PRO A 375 -29.41 -12.31 19.07
C PRO A 375 -28.15 -13.12 18.69
N LEU A 376 -27.29 -12.59 17.80
CA LEU A 376 -26.16 -13.32 17.25
C LEU A 376 -25.09 -13.61 18.32
N LEU A 377 -24.55 -14.82 18.27
CA LEU A 377 -23.34 -15.18 18.98
C LEU A 377 -22.15 -14.60 18.22
N SER A 378 -21.45 -13.63 18.81
CA SER A 378 -20.40 -12.86 18.14
C SER A 378 -19.34 -13.75 17.52
N GLN A 379 -18.83 -14.73 18.26
CA GLN A 379 -17.76 -15.65 17.85
C GLN A 379 -18.15 -16.62 16.72
N GLN A 380 -19.43 -16.69 16.34
CA GLN A 380 -19.95 -17.55 15.28
C GLN A 380 -20.38 -16.78 14.03
N ASN A 381 -20.23 -15.46 14.01
CA ASN A 381 -20.73 -14.60 12.94
C ASN A 381 -19.65 -13.63 12.47
N THR A 382 -19.58 -13.43 11.15
CA THR A 382 -18.74 -12.41 10.54
C THR A 382 -19.22 -11.01 10.91
N ILE A 383 -18.27 -10.12 11.21
CA ILE A 383 -18.57 -8.73 11.57
C ILE A 383 -17.71 -7.71 10.81
N ILE A 384 -16.53 -8.11 10.35
CA ILE A 384 -15.65 -7.31 9.50
C ILE A 384 -15.20 -8.12 8.29
N GLY A 385 -15.00 -7.44 7.16
CA GLY A 385 -14.64 -8.07 5.89
C GLY A 385 -13.17 -8.49 5.80
N ASN A 386 -12.69 -8.54 4.56
CA ASN A 386 -11.36 -8.99 4.17
C ASN A 386 -10.30 -7.90 4.35
N THR A 387 -9.03 -8.31 4.39
CA THR A 387 -7.85 -7.42 4.31
C THR A 387 -7.88 -6.30 5.38
N CYS A 388 -8.49 -6.58 6.53
CA CYS A 388 -8.50 -5.66 7.67
C CYS A 388 -7.08 -5.49 8.21
N LEU A 389 -6.75 -4.27 8.64
CA LEU A 389 -5.41 -3.87 9.12
C LEU A 389 -4.29 -3.99 8.08
N TYR A 390 -4.63 -3.94 6.79
CA TYR A 390 -3.62 -4.02 5.74
C TYR A 390 -2.53 -2.96 5.90
N GLY A 391 -1.30 -3.39 6.17
CA GLY A 391 -0.15 -2.47 6.30
C GLY A 391 -0.24 -1.54 7.51
N ALA A 392 -1.05 -1.86 8.53
CA ALA A 392 -1.16 -1.05 9.73
C ALA A 392 0.19 -0.90 10.45
N THR A 393 0.45 0.28 11.02
CA THR A 393 1.73 0.59 11.68
C THR A 393 1.58 0.87 13.17
N ALA A 394 0.39 1.28 13.61
CA ALA A 394 0.06 1.52 15.01
C ALA A 394 -1.46 1.51 15.23
N GLY A 395 -1.90 1.51 16.48
CA GLY A 395 -3.30 1.62 16.86
C GLY A 395 -3.90 0.29 17.32
N SER A 396 -5.21 0.29 17.56
CA SER A 396 -5.91 -0.88 18.09
C SER A 396 -7.22 -1.16 17.36
N LEU A 397 -7.50 -2.42 17.05
CA LEU A 397 -8.77 -2.90 16.52
C LEU A 397 -9.38 -3.95 17.46
N PHE A 398 -10.63 -3.74 17.87
CA PHE A 398 -11.41 -4.70 18.66
C PHE A 398 -12.70 -5.03 17.92
N ALA A 399 -12.87 -6.27 17.46
CA ALA A 399 -14.06 -6.69 16.73
C ALA A 399 -14.74 -7.89 17.40
N ALA A 400 -15.94 -7.70 17.94
CA ALA A 400 -16.73 -8.78 18.53
C ALA A 400 -17.40 -9.61 17.45
N GLY A 401 -16.59 -10.39 16.75
CA GLY A 401 -17.00 -11.35 15.74
C GLY A 401 -15.83 -11.79 14.84
N GLN A 402 -16.16 -12.55 13.80
CA GLN A 402 -15.16 -13.10 12.88
C GLN A 402 -14.76 -12.06 11.83
N ALA A 403 -13.48 -12.06 11.49
CA ALA A 403 -12.94 -11.35 10.34
C ALA A 403 -12.95 -12.24 9.09
N GLY A 404 -12.98 -11.62 7.91
CA GLY A 404 -12.81 -12.31 6.63
C GLY A 404 -11.39 -12.81 6.38
N GLU A 405 -11.07 -13.01 5.11
CA GLU A 405 -9.75 -13.45 4.66
C GLU A 405 -8.69 -12.37 4.84
N ARG A 406 -7.42 -12.78 4.94
CA ARG A 406 -6.26 -11.88 5.02
C ARG A 406 -6.32 -10.87 6.15
N PHE A 407 -6.94 -11.27 7.26
CA PHE A 407 -6.95 -10.47 8.46
C PHE A 407 -5.51 -10.16 8.92
N ALA A 408 -5.20 -8.88 9.19
CA ALA A 408 -3.88 -8.41 9.58
C ALA A 408 -2.76 -8.68 8.57
N VAL A 409 -3.10 -8.77 7.27
CA VAL A 409 -2.10 -8.89 6.21
C VAL A 409 -1.14 -7.70 6.23
N ARG A 410 0.17 -7.97 6.28
CA ARG A 410 1.21 -6.93 6.43
C ARG A 410 1.07 -6.03 7.66
N ASN A 411 0.38 -6.46 8.72
CA ASN A 411 0.40 -5.70 9.97
C ASN A 411 1.85 -5.52 10.44
N SER A 412 2.22 -4.28 10.75
CA SER A 412 3.58 -3.86 11.08
C SER A 412 3.66 -3.16 12.44
N GLY A 413 2.57 -3.15 13.22
CA GLY A 413 2.59 -2.56 14.56
C GLY A 413 1.24 -2.31 15.23
N ALA A 414 0.11 -2.63 14.58
CA ALA A 414 -1.19 -2.54 15.22
C ALA A 414 -1.45 -3.73 16.16
N VAL A 415 -2.28 -3.44 17.18
CA VAL A 415 -2.81 -4.43 18.11
C VAL A 415 -4.23 -4.78 17.69
N ALA A 416 -4.58 -6.06 17.68
CA ALA A 416 -5.94 -6.47 17.31
C ALA A 416 -6.47 -7.61 18.17
N VAL A 417 -7.77 -7.59 18.46
CA VAL A 417 -8.50 -8.72 19.03
C VAL A 417 -9.77 -8.97 18.22
N VAL A 418 -9.91 -10.19 17.70
CA VAL A 418 -11.08 -10.66 16.92
C VAL A 418 -11.52 -12.03 17.42
N GLU A 419 -12.73 -12.47 17.08
CA GLU A 419 -13.32 -13.73 17.58
C GLU A 419 -13.29 -14.88 16.57
N GLY A 420 -12.40 -14.74 15.57
CA GLY A 420 -12.13 -15.71 14.51
C GLY A 420 -11.63 -14.99 13.27
N CYS A 421 -10.99 -15.70 12.36
CA CYS A 421 -10.62 -15.14 11.05
C CYS A 421 -10.68 -16.19 9.93
N GLY A 422 -10.86 -15.70 8.70
CA GLY A 422 -10.78 -16.52 7.50
C GLY A 422 -9.36 -16.99 7.17
N SER A 423 -9.16 -17.40 5.91
CA SER A 423 -7.88 -17.87 5.38
C SER A 423 -6.82 -16.76 5.38
N ASN A 424 -5.54 -17.16 5.36
CA ASN A 424 -4.39 -16.26 5.24
C ASN A 424 -4.32 -15.17 6.33
N GLY A 425 -4.79 -15.49 7.55
CA GLY A 425 -4.64 -14.59 8.70
C GLY A 425 -3.16 -14.33 9.02
N CYS A 426 -2.81 -13.09 9.36
CA CYS A 426 -1.45 -12.62 9.65
C CYS A 426 -0.43 -12.84 8.51
N GLU A 427 -0.90 -12.99 7.26
CA GLU A 427 -0.02 -13.13 6.09
C GLU A 427 0.93 -11.92 5.98
N TYR A 428 2.24 -12.15 5.81
CA TYR A 428 3.26 -11.11 5.71
C TYR A 428 3.33 -10.12 6.91
N MET A 429 2.82 -10.48 8.08
CA MET A 429 2.92 -9.64 9.29
C MET A 429 4.40 -9.42 9.68
N THR A 430 4.76 -8.18 10.03
CA THR A 430 6.13 -7.76 10.36
C THR A 430 6.25 -7.06 11.72
N GLY A 431 5.13 -6.76 12.38
CA GLY A 431 5.08 -6.25 13.75
C GLY A 431 3.65 -6.20 14.29
N GLY A 432 3.53 -5.87 15.58
CA GLY A 432 2.24 -5.78 16.28
C GLY A 432 1.84 -7.06 17.02
N THR A 433 0.64 -7.05 17.58
CA THR A 433 0.11 -8.17 18.39
C THR A 433 -1.32 -8.48 18.00
N VAL A 434 -1.59 -9.72 17.59
CA VAL A 434 -2.91 -10.15 17.15
C VAL A 434 -3.44 -11.25 18.06
N VAL A 435 -4.65 -11.08 18.60
CA VAL A 435 -5.34 -12.10 19.40
C VAL A 435 -6.58 -12.56 18.65
N ILE A 436 -6.73 -13.87 18.49
CA ILE A 436 -7.85 -14.51 17.82
C ILE A 436 -8.54 -15.43 18.81
N LEU A 437 -9.74 -15.05 19.23
CA LEU A 437 -10.56 -15.77 20.20
C LEU A 437 -11.43 -16.83 19.51
N GLY A 438 -10.87 -17.61 18.59
CA GLY A 438 -11.66 -18.58 17.85
C GLY A 438 -10.92 -19.22 16.69
N ALA A 439 -11.69 -19.86 15.81
CA ALA A 439 -11.16 -20.57 14.66
C ALA A 439 -10.41 -19.66 13.68
N ILE A 440 -9.36 -20.24 13.09
CA ILE A 440 -8.58 -19.64 11.99
C ILE A 440 -8.78 -20.46 10.71
N GLY A 441 -8.72 -19.79 9.56
CA GLY A 441 -8.70 -20.44 8.25
C GLY A 441 -7.31 -20.95 7.84
N ASP A 442 -7.23 -21.53 6.64
CA ASP A 442 -6.01 -22.11 6.10
C ASP A 442 -4.88 -21.10 5.86
N ASN A 443 -3.64 -21.60 5.85
CA ASN A 443 -2.43 -20.84 5.53
C ASN A 443 -2.17 -19.67 6.51
N PHE A 444 -2.53 -19.85 7.78
CA PHE A 444 -2.31 -18.84 8.80
C PHE A 444 -0.81 -18.57 8.99
N GLY A 445 -0.44 -17.29 8.94
CA GLY A 445 0.91 -16.82 9.21
C GLY A 445 1.92 -17.04 8.08
N ALA A 446 1.48 -17.26 6.84
CA ALA A 446 2.41 -17.34 5.71
C ALA A 446 3.20 -16.03 5.53
N GLY A 447 4.54 -16.11 5.46
CA GLY A 447 5.41 -14.93 5.36
C GLY A 447 5.43 -14.02 6.59
N PHE A 448 4.88 -14.45 7.73
CA PHE A 448 4.90 -13.73 9.00
C PHE A 448 6.33 -13.72 9.55
N THR A 449 6.95 -12.54 9.61
CA THR A 449 8.38 -12.33 9.88
C THR A 449 8.69 -11.39 11.05
N GLY A 450 7.67 -10.78 11.66
CA GLY A 450 7.83 -10.06 12.92
C GLY A 450 6.51 -9.74 13.62
N GLY A 451 6.53 -9.68 14.95
CA GLY A 451 5.34 -9.53 15.79
C GLY A 451 4.94 -10.83 16.50
N MET A 452 3.75 -10.86 17.09
CA MET A 452 3.24 -12.00 17.85
C MET A 452 1.73 -12.21 17.62
N ALA A 453 1.31 -13.46 17.53
CA ALA A 453 -0.11 -13.81 17.52
C ALA A 453 -0.47 -14.80 18.63
N PHE A 454 -1.66 -14.66 19.18
CA PHE A 454 -2.27 -15.59 20.13
C PHE A 454 -3.55 -16.15 19.53
N VAL A 455 -3.68 -17.47 19.46
CA VAL A 455 -4.83 -18.14 18.85
C VAL A 455 -5.48 -19.08 19.85
N TYR A 456 -6.74 -18.80 20.19
CA TYR A 456 -7.55 -19.68 21.04
C TYR A 456 -8.06 -20.86 20.21
N ASP A 457 -7.60 -22.07 20.53
CA ASP A 457 -7.90 -23.29 19.78
C ASP A 457 -8.53 -24.36 20.69
N PRO A 458 -9.83 -24.25 20.99
CA PRO A 458 -10.51 -25.19 21.87
C PRO A 458 -10.68 -26.59 21.28
N ASP A 459 -10.61 -26.71 19.95
CA ASP A 459 -10.89 -27.95 19.19
C ASP A 459 -9.61 -28.64 18.69
N ALA A 460 -8.43 -28.13 19.03
CA ALA A 460 -7.12 -28.66 18.64
C ALA A 460 -6.93 -28.81 17.12
N VAL A 461 -7.38 -27.80 16.35
CA VAL A 461 -7.27 -27.79 14.88
C VAL A 461 -6.21 -26.83 14.34
N PHE A 462 -5.59 -26.03 15.20
CA PHE A 462 -4.61 -24.99 14.82
C PHE A 462 -3.48 -25.52 13.93
N GLU A 463 -2.85 -26.64 14.31
CA GLU A 463 -1.69 -27.17 13.59
C GLU A 463 -2.01 -27.63 12.17
N LYS A 464 -3.28 -27.88 11.85
CA LYS A 464 -3.73 -28.21 10.48
C LYS A 464 -3.88 -26.98 9.59
N ARG A 465 -3.93 -25.78 10.19
CA ARG A 465 -4.23 -24.52 9.52
C ARG A 465 -3.03 -23.59 9.41
N ILE A 466 -2.02 -23.76 10.28
CA ILE A 466 -0.81 -22.94 10.29
C ILE A 466 0.12 -23.25 9.11
N ASN A 467 0.74 -22.21 8.55
CA ASN A 467 1.89 -22.36 7.69
C ASN A 467 3.19 -22.39 8.53
N ALA A 468 3.85 -23.55 8.58
CA ALA A 468 5.00 -23.80 9.46
C ALA A 468 6.36 -23.29 8.95
N GLU A 469 6.43 -22.70 7.75
CA GLU A 469 7.70 -22.38 7.08
C GLU A 469 8.60 -21.47 7.94
N THR A 470 8.05 -20.34 8.38
CA THR A 470 8.79 -19.25 9.07
C THR A 470 8.49 -19.17 10.57
N LEU A 471 7.54 -19.98 11.06
CA LEU A 471 6.95 -19.83 12.38
C LEU A 471 7.40 -20.90 13.38
N THR A 472 7.40 -20.51 14.65
CA THR A 472 7.39 -21.40 15.80
C THR A 472 6.15 -21.09 16.65
N TRP A 473 5.58 -22.10 17.27
CA TRP A 473 4.41 -21.96 18.12
C TRP A 473 4.53 -22.86 19.35
N GLN A 474 3.98 -22.38 20.46
CA GLN A 474 3.95 -23.09 21.73
C GLN A 474 2.71 -22.69 22.53
N ARG A 475 2.42 -23.41 23.63
CA ARG A 475 1.46 -22.90 24.62
C ARG A 475 2.05 -21.68 25.33
N VAL A 476 1.19 -20.84 25.90
CA VAL A 476 1.64 -19.67 26.66
C VAL A 476 2.28 -20.16 27.97
N GLN A 477 3.60 -19.99 28.09
CA GLN A 477 4.37 -20.51 29.23
C GLN A 477 5.02 -19.41 30.08
N SER A 478 5.14 -18.19 29.57
CA SER A 478 5.66 -17.06 30.34
C SER A 478 4.54 -16.29 31.03
N ALA A 479 4.73 -15.97 32.31
CA ALA A 479 3.83 -15.12 33.07
C ALA A 479 3.67 -13.72 32.45
N HIS A 480 4.71 -13.18 31.82
CA HIS A 480 4.64 -11.91 31.10
C HIS A 480 3.65 -11.99 29.94
N TRP A 481 3.83 -12.98 29.05
CA TRP A 481 2.99 -13.13 27.86
C TRP A 481 1.55 -13.54 28.19
N ASP A 482 1.33 -14.32 29.26
CA ASP A 482 -0.02 -14.59 29.78
C ASP A 482 -0.70 -13.30 30.26
N GLY A 483 0.01 -12.44 30.98
CA GLY A 483 -0.48 -11.13 31.41
C GLY A 483 -0.86 -10.24 30.23
N VAL A 484 0.02 -10.11 29.23
CA VAL A 484 -0.25 -9.33 28.00
C VAL A 484 -1.49 -9.85 27.29
N LEU A 485 -1.59 -11.18 27.10
CA LEU A 485 -2.74 -11.78 26.46
C LEU A 485 -4.03 -11.50 27.25
N ARG A 486 -4.03 -11.73 28.56
CA ARG A 486 -5.18 -11.49 29.44
C ARG A 486 -5.65 -10.04 29.39
N ASP A 487 -4.72 -9.08 29.41
CA ASP A 487 -5.03 -7.66 29.34
C ASP A 487 -5.67 -7.27 28.00
N LEU A 488 -5.21 -7.87 26.90
CA LEU A 488 -5.81 -7.65 25.58
C LEU A 488 -7.23 -8.22 25.50
N VAL A 489 -7.46 -9.42 26.03
CA VAL A 489 -8.82 -10.01 26.09
C VAL A 489 -9.73 -9.19 27.01
N ALA A 490 -9.23 -8.71 28.15
CA ALA A 490 -9.96 -7.83 29.06
C ALA A 490 -10.31 -6.49 28.41
N ARG A 491 -9.37 -5.88 27.68
CA ARG A 491 -9.62 -4.65 26.92
C ARG A 491 -10.64 -4.89 25.81
N HIS A 492 -10.55 -6.01 25.09
CA HIS A 492 -11.55 -6.40 24.09
C HIS A 492 -12.95 -6.53 24.71
N ALA A 493 -13.08 -7.26 25.82
CA ALA A 493 -14.35 -7.40 26.53
C ALA A 493 -14.92 -6.04 26.99
N LYS A 494 -14.07 -5.14 27.49
CA LYS A 494 -14.46 -3.78 27.90
C LYS A 494 -14.94 -2.93 26.73
N GLU A 495 -14.18 -2.89 25.65
CA GLU A 495 -14.48 -2.04 24.49
C GLU A 495 -15.68 -2.55 23.70
N THR A 496 -15.79 -3.87 23.52
CA THR A 496 -16.84 -4.47 22.70
C THR A 496 -18.08 -4.90 23.48
N SER A 497 -17.99 -5.00 24.80
CA SER A 497 -19.01 -5.68 25.63
C SER A 497 -19.25 -7.14 25.20
N SER A 498 -18.24 -7.81 24.62
CA SER A 498 -18.35 -9.20 24.18
C SER A 498 -18.60 -10.13 25.38
N ARG A 499 -19.76 -10.78 25.39
CA ARG A 499 -20.11 -11.80 26.39
C ARG A 499 -19.19 -13.01 26.28
N TYR A 500 -18.78 -13.36 25.07
CA TYR A 500 -17.89 -14.47 24.82
C TYR A 500 -16.50 -14.23 25.42
N ALA A 501 -15.90 -13.06 25.16
CA ALA A 501 -14.62 -12.69 25.76
C ALA A 501 -14.69 -12.57 27.29
N ALA A 502 -15.79 -12.02 27.82
CA ALA A 502 -16.03 -11.98 29.27
C ALA A 502 -16.10 -13.39 29.88
N MET A 503 -16.73 -14.36 29.19
CA MET A 503 -16.79 -15.75 29.63
C MET A 503 -15.40 -16.41 29.64
N LEU A 504 -14.58 -16.18 28.61
CA LEU A 504 -13.20 -16.66 28.57
C LEU A 504 -12.35 -16.15 29.75
N LEU A 505 -12.61 -14.94 30.23
CA LEU A 505 -11.91 -14.34 31.37
C LEU A 505 -12.34 -14.91 32.73
N LEU A 506 -13.56 -15.47 32.84
CA LEU A 506 -14.05 -16.04 34.10
C LEU A 506 -13.32 -17.33 34.49
N ASP A 507 -12.94 -18.14 33.51
CA ASP A 507 -12.15 -19.37 33.69
C ASP A 507 -10.79 -19.23 33.00
N TRP A 508 -10.09 -18.13 33.27
CA TRP A 508 -8.84 -17.81 32.58
C TRP A 508 -7.79 -18.90 32.72
N ALA A 509 -7.66 -19.51 33.91
CA ALA A 509 -6.67 -20.55 34.18
C ALA A 509 -6.78 -21.74 33.22
N ARG A 510 -8.01 -22.19 32.90
CA ARG A 510 -8.24 -23.27 31.94
C ARG A 510 -8.21 -22.78 30.49
N THR A 511 -8.62 -21.54 30.29
CA THR A 511 -8.72 -20.95 28.95
C THR A 511 -7.34 -20.66 28.36
N SER A 512 -6.41 -20.13 29.16
CA SER A 512 -5.05 -19.80 28.74
C SER A 512 -4.28 -21.01 28.24
N GLU A 513 -4.50 -22.20 28.82
CA GLU A 513 -3.92 -23.48 28.37
C GLU A 513 -4.26 -23.86 26.92
N ARG A 514 -5.37 -23.32 26.40
CA ARG A 514 -5.85 -23.59 25.03
C ARG A 514 -5.38 -22.58 24.00
N PHE A 515 -4.62 -21.57 24.41
CA PHE A 515 -4.00 -20.64 23.47
C PHE A 515 -2.71 -21.22 22.89
N TRP A 516 -2.48 -20.89 21.63
CA TRP A 516 -1.19 -20.99 20.96
C TRP A 516 -0.57 -19.60 20.88
N GLN A 517 0.66 -19.47 21.37
CA GLN A 517 1.54 -18.34 21.13
C GLN A 517 2.35 -18.61 19.88
N VAL A 518 2.23 -17.74 18.87
CA VAL A 518 2.83 -17.89 17.55
C VAL A 518 3.80 -16.75 17.29
N VAL A 519 5.05 -17.09 16.97
CA VAL A 519 6.13 -16.13 16.75
C VAL A 519 7.02 -16.58 15.58
N PRO A 520 7.51 -15.67 14.74
CA PRO A 520 8.49 -16.01 13.71
C PRO A 520 9.84 -16.41 14.29
N LYS A 521 10.49 -17.44 13.72
CA LYS A 521 11.78 -17.98 14.19
C LYS A 521 12.86 -16.90 14.30
N GLU A 522 12.99 -16.06 13.27
CA GLU A 522 14.00 -15.00 13.22
C GLU A 522 13.66 -13.80 14.12
N TYR A 523 12.40 -13.69 14.57
CA TYR A 523 11.92 -12.60 15.41
C TYR A 523 12.13 -12.86 16.91
N VAL A 524 12.21 -14.13 17.35
CA VAL A 524 12.30 -14.52 18.77
C VAL A 524 13.43 -13.77 19.51
N LYS A 525 14.59 -13.60 18.87
CA LYS A 525 15.75 -12.90 19.45
C LYS A 525 15.52 -11.40 19.71
N TYR A 526 14.52 -10.79 19.08
CA TYR A 526 14.16 -9.38 19.25
C TYR A 526 13.06 -9.15 20.28
N LEU A 527 12.47 -10.21 20.84
CA LEU A 527 11.52 -10.09 21.94
C LEU A 527 12.22 -9.59 23.21
N ALA A 528 11.61 -8.63 23.90
CA ALA A 528 12.13 -8.12 25.17
C ALA A 528 12.09 -9.21 26.26
N ASP A 529 10.98 -9.94 26.36
CA ASP A 529 10.74 -11.00 27.33
C ASP A 529 10.83 -12.39 26.67
N PRO A 530 11.41 -13.39 27.35
CA PRO A 530 11.55 -14.74 26.81
C PRO A 530 10.18 -15.40 26.63
N LEU A 531 10.11 -16.39 25.74
CA LEU A 531 8.89 -17.16 25.50
C LEU A 531 8.56 -18.14 26.63
N VAL A 532 9.55 -18.53 27.42
CA VAL A 532 9.42 -19.49 28.53
C VAL A 532 10.16 -18.93 29.76
N ASP A 533 9.49 -18.91 30.91
CA ASP A 533 10.12 -18.44 32.14
C ASP A 533 11.30 -19.36 32.54
N GLY A 534 12.39 -18.77 33.04
CA GLY A 534 13.59 -19.52 33.44
C GLY A 534 14.55 -19.89 32.30
N THR A 535 14.28 -19.50 31.05
CA THR A 535 15.22 -19.64 29.92
C THR A 535 16.07 -18.37 29.72
N GLU A 536 16.91 -18.01 30.69
CA GLU A 536 17.89 -16.91 30.52
C GLU A 536 19.13 -17.30 29.67
N ALA A 537 19.23 -18.53 29.17
CA ALA A 537 20.50 -19.10 28.67
C ALA A 537 20.77 -19.05 27.15
N LEU A 538 19.95 -18.39 26.32
CA LEU A 538 20.14 -18.39 24.84
C LEU A 538 20.11 -16.98 24.20
N ARG A 539 20.61 -15.98 24.93
CA ARG A 539 20.93 -14.64 24.38
C ARG A 539 22.44 -14.43 24.36
N ALA A 540 23.12 -15.09 23.43
CA ALA A 540 24.50 -14.78 23.02
C ALA A 540 24.56 -14.68 21.50
#